data_AF-A0A183PK92-F1
#
_entry.id   AF-A0A183PK92-F1
#
_cell.length_a   1.000
_cell.length_b   1.000
_cell.length_c   1.000
_cell.angle_alpha   90.00
_cell.angle_beta   90.00
_cell.angle_gamma   90.00
#
_symmetry.space_group_name_H-M   'P 1'
#
loop_
_entity.id
_entity.type
_entity.pdbx_description
1 polymer ?
#
loop_
_entity_poly.entity_id
_entity_poly.type
_entity_poly.pdbx_seq_one_letter_code
_entity_poly.pdbx_strand_id
1 'polypeptide(L)'
;MKLGLVPRLEGSDGACELDPEAVWESFCKLLDEVLQDAEINPDQINCIGISVQRNSLLLWDKKTSNPRTRVITWLDTRSLDLAKKLNHSFIFRSMKTAGHMLYWMTHQSRFKALASYHFKTVLACIRLKYLLNEKPKLIDECRKGLLCYGCLETWLLWRLTGGKTFATDVSCASVTGMYDSFSVSYDVFSVMYCS
;
A
#
# COMPACT_ATOMS: atom_id res chain seq x y z
N MET A 1 -21.69 14.96 -13.77
CA MET A 1 -20.45 14.19 -13.97
C MET A 1 -20.72 12.69 -13.83
N LYS A 2 -20.76 11.93 -14.94
CA LYS A 2 -20.76 10.46 -14.91
C LYS A 2 -19.33 10.02 -15.22
N LEU A 3 -18.44 10.02 -14.22
CA LEU A 3 -17.11 9.46 -14.42
C LEU A 3 -17.25 7.97 -14.74
N GLY A 4 -16.63 7.55 -15.83
CA GLY A 4 -16.43 6.15 -16.12
C GLY A 4 -15.64 5.55 -14.97
N LEU A 5 -16.26 4.64 -14.21
CA LEU A 5 -15.58 3.91 -13.16
C LEU A 5 -14.41 3.15 -13.78
N VAL A 6 -13.21 3.29 -13.22
CA VAL A 6 -12.07 2.46 -13.61
C VAL A 6 -12.47 1.00 -13.41
N PRO A 7 -12.46 0.18 -14.47
CA PRO A 7 -12.94 -1.18 -14.37
C PRO A 7 -12.05 -1.97 -13.43
N ARG A 8 -12.70 -2.71 -12.53
CA ARG A 8 -12.01 -3.62 -11.64
C ARG A 8 -11.76 -4.95 -12.33
N LEU A 9 -10.52 -5.40 -12.27
CA LEU A 9 -10.09 -6.68 -12.79
C LEU A 9 -10.20 -7.71 -11.66
N GLU A 10 -11.29 -8.48 -11.69
CA GLU A 10 -11.58 -9.53 -10.71
C GLU A 10 -11.19 -10.90 -11.27
N GLY A 11 -10.44 -11.67 -10.49
CA GLY A 11 -10.00 -13.03 -10.83
C GLY A 11 -10.76 -14.08 -10.02
N SER A 12 -10.88 -15.30 -10.56
CA SER A 12 -11.51 -16.44 -9.87
C SER A 12 -10.72 -16.90 -8.64
N ASP A 13 -9.46 -16.50 -8.51
CA ASP A 13 -8.56 -16.73 -7.38
C ASP A 13 -8.73 -15.72 -6.24
N GLY A 14 -9.66 -14.78 -6.36
CA GLY A 14 -9.86 -13.68 -5.41
C GLY A 14 -8.98 -12.47 -5.67
N ALA A 15 -8.35 -12.37 -6.85
CA ALA A 15 -7.69 -11.15 -7.31
C ALA A 15 -8.68 -10.00 -7.42
N CYS A 16 -8.27 -8.83 -6.95
CA CYS A 16 -9.04 -7.60 -7.08
C CYS A 16 -8.11 -6.43 -7.39
N GLU A 17 -7.97 -6.14 -8.68
CA GLU A 17 -6.93 -5.26 -9.21
C GLU A 17 -7.52 -4.10 -10.04
N LEU A 18 -6.73 -3.03 -10.20
CA LEU A 18 -7.00 -1.94 -11.15
C LEU A 18 -5.79 -1.76 -12.06
N ASP A 19 -6.02 -1.36 -13.30
CA ASP A 19 -4.96 -0.90 -14.19
C ASP A 19 -4.44 0.47 -13.72
N PRO A 20 -3.16 0.60 -13.34
CA PRO A 20 -2.59 1.88 -12.91
C PRO A 20 -2.72 2.97 -13.97
N GLU A 21 -2.53 2.66 -15.26
CA GLU A 21 -2.64 3.68 -16.30
C GLU A 21 -4.09 4.13 -16.49
N ALA A 22 -5.06 3.21 -16.42
CA ALA A 22 -6.48 3.58 -16.44
C ALA A 22 -6.87 4.46 -15.23
N VAL A 23 -6.28 4.22 -14.05
CA VAL A 23 -6.45 5.11 -12.90
C VAL A 23 -5.85 6.50 -13.18
N TRP A 24 -4.67 6.56 -13.82
CA TRP A 24 -4.02 7.84 -14.16
C TRP A 24 -4.86 8.64 -15.14
N GLU A 25 -5.28 8.01 -16.23
CA GLU A 25 -6.08 8.62 -17.27
C GLU A 25 -7.42 9.12 -16.72
N SER A 26 -8.07 8.31 -15.88
CA SER A 26 -9.30 8.71 -15.19
C SER A 26 -9.08 9.91 -14.27
N PHE A 27 -7.95 9.97 -13.57
CA PHE A 27 -7.58 11.09 -12.72
C PHE A 27 -7.30 12.38 -13.50
N CYS A 28 -6.52 12.31 -14.59
CA CYS A 28 -6.29 13.46 -15.47
C CYS A 28 -7.58 13.97 -16.10
N LYS A 29 -8.41 13.07 -16.61
CA LYS A 29 -9.71 13.43 -17.20
C LYS A 29 -10.62 14.10 -16.17
N LEU A 30 -10.65 13.60 -14.93
CA LEU A 30 -11.39 14.24 -13.85
C LEU A 30 -10.91 15.68 -13.61
N LEU A 31 -9.60 15.89 -13.55
CA LEU A 31 -9.04 17.23 -13.36
C LEU A 31 -9.45 18.16 -14.50
N ASP A 32 -9.29 17.74 -15.76
CA ASP A 32 -9.66 18.55 -16.92
C ASP A 32 -11.16 18.90 -16.92
N GLU A 33 -12.03 17.94 -16.63
CA GLU A 33 -13.48 18.16 -16.53
C GLU A 33 -13.82 19.12 -15.38
N VAL A 34 -13.20 19.00 -14.20
CA VAL A 34 -13.44 19.93 -13.07
C VAL A 34 -12.99 21.35 -13.41
N LEU A 35 -11.84 21.52 -14.08
CA LEU A 35 -11.35 22.84 -14.46
C LEU A 35 -12.24 23.50 -15.51
N GLN A 36 -12.72 22.70 -16.47
CA GLN A 36 -13.63 23.17 -17.50
C GLN A 36 -15.00 23.54 -16.93
N ASP A 37 -15.57 22.70 -16.05
CA ASP A 37 -16.85 22.96 -15.38
C ASP A 37 -16.79 24.19 -14.44
N ALA A 38 -15.63 24.44 -13.82
CA ALA A 38 -15.43 25.60 -12.94
C ALA A 38 -14.96 26.87 -13.69
N GLU A 39 -14.67 26.77 -14.98
CA GLU A 39 -14.12 27.86 -15.82
C GLU A 39 -12.87 28.52 -15.21
N ILE A 40 -12.00 27.73 -14.56
CA ILE A 40 -10.76 28.21 -13.95
C ILE A 40 -9.52 27.72 -14.71
N ASN A 41 -8.51 28.59 -14.80
CA ASN A 41 -7.21 28.22 -15.30
C ASN A 41 -6.39 27.50 -14.21
N PRO A 42 -5.52 26.53 -14.56
CA PRO A 42 -4.65 25.84 -13.61
C PRO A 42 -3.82 26.80 -12.72
N ASP A 43 -3.40 27.94 -13.26
CA ASP A 43 -2.60 28.95 -12.55
C ASP A 43 -3.35 29.62 -11.39
N GLN A 44 -4.68 29.49 -11.34
CA GLN A 44 -5.52 30.02 -10.27
C GLN A 44 -5.65 29.05 -9.09
N ILE A 45 -5.05 27.86 -9.16
CA ILE A 45 -5.14 26.83 -8.12
C ILE A 45 -3.95 26.96 -7.18
N ASN A 46 -4.20 27.33 -5.93
CA ASN A 46 -3.14 27.44 -4.92
C ASN A 46 -2.59 26.08 -4.47
N CYS A 47 -3.42 25.05 -4.40
CA CYS A 47 -3.02 23.73 -3.90
C CYS A 47 -3.93 22.61 -4.40
N ILE A 48 -3.39 21.39 -4.40
CA ILE A 48 -4.14 20.15 -4.68
C ILE A 48 -4.11 19.27 -3.43
N GLY A 49 -5.29 18.89 -2.95
CA GLY A 49 -5.44 17.87 -1.91
C GLY A 49 -5.70 16.50 -2.54
N ILE A 50 -4.91 15.51 -2.18
CA ILE A 50 -5.07 14.13 -2.68
C ILE A 50 -5.65 13.26 -1.57
N SER A 51 -6.80 12.63 -1.85
CA SER A 51 -7.42 11.63 -0.98
C SER A 51 -7.81 10.41 -1.81
N VAL A 52 -7.37 9.23 -1.39
CA VAL A 52 -7.48 8.00 -2.19
C VAL A 52 -8.02 6.82 -1.39
N GLN A 53 -8.34 5.75 -2.10
CA GLN A 53 -8.54 4.44 -1.50
C GLN A 53 -7.24 3.95 -0.85
N ARG A 54 -7.26 3.91 0.48
CA ARG A 54 -6.18 3.37 1.32
C ARG A 54 -5.98 1.87 1.11
N ASN A 55 -4.85 1.35 1.57
CA ASN A 55 -4.49 -0.07 1.46
C ASN A 55 -4.46 -0.56 0.01
N SER A 56 -4.07 0.29 -0.93
CA SER A 56 -3.65 -0.14 -2.26
C SER A 56 -2.18 -0.56 -2.23
N LEU A 57 -1.78 -1.41 -3.16
CA LEU A 57 -0.40 -1.85 -3.32
C LEU A 57 -0.02 -1.74 -4.80
N LEU A 58 1.04 -0.99 -5.08
CA LEU A 58 1.58 -0.82 -6.43
C LEU A 58 3.11 -0.83 -6.39
N LEU A 59 3.73 -1.49 -7.37
CA LEU A 59 5.15 -1.40 -7.66
C LEU A 59 5.37 -0.80 -9.05
N TRP A 60 6.30 0.13 -9.17
CA TRP A 60 6.70 0.74 -10.44
C TRP A 60 8.21 0.92 -10.52
N ASP A 61 8.72 1.04 -11.73
CA ASP A 61 10.14 1.29 -11.98
C ASP A 61 10.49 2.74 -11.65
N LYS A 62 11.56 2.92 -10.86
CA LYS A 62 12.00 4.23 -10.35
C LYS A 62 12.50 5.18 -11.44
N LYS A 63 13.03 4.66 -12.55
CA LYS A 63 13.60 5.50 -13.62
C LYS A 63 12.57 5.85 -14.68
N THR A 64 11.80 4.85 -15.09
CA THR A 64 10.84 4.98 -16.19
C THR A 64 9.44 5.38 -15.72
N SER A 65 9.16 5.26 -14.42
CA SER A 65 7.81 5.42 -13.84
C SER A 65 6.77 4.42 -14.36
N ASN A 66 7.21 3.40 -15.09
CA ASN A 66 6.32 2.39 -15.65
C ASN A 66 5.85 1.43 -14.55
N PRO A 67 4.54 1.18 -14.43
CA PRO A 67 4.01 0.20 -13.50
C PRO A 67 4.57 -1.21 -13.79
N ARG A 68 5.01 -1.91 -12.74
CA ARG A 68 5.48 -3.30 -12.81
C ARG A 68 4.40 -4.28 -12.35
N THR A 69 3.43 -3.78 -11.62
CA THR A 69 2.24 -4.52 -11.20
C THR A 69 1.00 -3.68 -11.45
N ARG A 70 -0.15 -4.34 -11.45
CA ARG A 70 -1.43 -3.66 -11.29
C ARG A 70 -1.56 -3.10 -9.88
N VAL A 71 -2.53 -2.22 -9.66
CA VAL A 71 -2.90 -1.76 -8.33
C VAL A 71 -3.68 -2.87 -7.65
N ILE A 72 -3.08 -3.51 -6.65
CA ILE A 72 -3.75 -4.53 -5.84
C ILE A 72 -4.59 -3.81 -4.77
N THR A 73 -5.90 -4.00 -4.80
CA THR A 73 -6.83 -3.30 -3.91
C THR A 73 -6.96 -4.01 -2.55
N TRP A 74 -7.54 -3.33 -1.56
CA TRP A 74 -7.78 -3.90 -0.23
C TRP A 74 -8.79 -5.07 -0.22
N LEU A 75 -9.54 -5.25 -1.31
CA LEU A 75 -10.49 -6.35 -1.50
C LEU A 75 -9.81 -7.64 -1.96
N ASP A 76 -8.53 -7.59 -2.34
CA ASP A 76 -7.79 -8.77 -2.78
C ASP A 76 -7.65 -9.79 -1.65
N THR A 77 -8.06 -11.04 -1.92
CA THR A 77 -8.06 -12.12 -0.93
C THR A 77 -7.01 -13.20 -1.19
N ARG A 78 -6.18 -13.08 -2.24
CA ARG A 78 -5.19 -14.11 -2.63
C ARG A 78 -4.15 -14.39 -1.53
N SER A 79 -3.89 -13.39 -0.70
CA SER A 79 -2.96 -13.50 0.43
C SER A 79 -3.56 -14.16 1.68
N LEU A 80 -4.79 -14.68 1.63
CA LEU A 80 -5.50 -15.27 2.79
C LEU A 80 -4.75 -16.44 3.42
N ASP A 81 -4.28 -17.38 2.59
CA ASP A 81 -3.57 -18.55 3.11
C ASP A 81 -2.19 -18.18 3.66
N LEU A 82 -1.54 -17.19 3.07
CA LEU A 82 -0.29 -16.64 3.61
C LEU A 82 -0.53 -15.99 4.99
N ALA A 83 -1.59 -15.19 5.13
CA ALA A 83 -1.96 -14.58 6.40
C ALA A 83 -2.23 -15.65 7.49
N LYS A 84 -2.99 -16.70 7.15
CA LYS A 84 -3.25 -17.84 8.06
C LYS A 84 -1.93 -18.52 8.47
N LYS A 85 -1.07 -18.87 7.51
CA LYS A 85 0.22 -19.52 7.78
C LYS A 85 1.10 -18.69 8.71
N LEU A 86 1.19 -17.38 8.50
CA LEU A 86 1.97 -16.49 9.35
C LEU A 86 1.39 -16.39 10.76
N ASN A 87 0.06 -16.27 10.89
CA ASN A 87 -0.62 -16.23 12.20
C ASN A 87 -0.45 -17.53 13.00
N HIS A 88 -0.38 -18.69 12.32
CA HIS A 88 -0.16 -19.99 12.96
C HIS A 88 1.31 -20.34 13.18
N SER A 89 2.25 -19.54 12.67
CA SER A 89 3.68 -19.80 12.82
C SER A 89 4.11 -19.76 14.30
N PHE A 90 5.02 -20.65 14.67
CA PHE A 90 5.53 -20.74 16.05
C PHE A 90 6.16 -19.42 16.51
N ILE A 91 6.90 -18.76 15.63
CA ILE A 91 7.54 -17.46 15.89
C ILE A 91 6.49 -16.41 16.26
N PHE A 92 5.45 -16.27 15.45
CA PHE A 92 4.42 -15.27 15.70
C PHE A 92 3.59 -15.55 16.94
N ARG A 93 3.24 -16.82 17.20
CA ARG A 93 2.57 -17.23 18.45
C ARG A 93 3.42 -16.92 19.68
N SER A 94 4.72 -17.22 19.62
CA SER A 94 5.66 -16.93 20.71
C SER A 94 5.78 -15.43 20.97
N MET A 95 5.82 -14.62 19.91
CA MET A 95 5.87 -13.17 19.99
C MET A 95 4.62 -12.58 20.66
N LYS A 96 3.42 -13.06 20.31
CA LYS A 96 2.18 -12.62 20.97
C LYS A 96 2.18 -12.96 22.46
N THR A 97 2.64 -14.15 22.83
CA THR A 97 2.79 -14.54 24.24
C THR A 97 3.77 -13.63 24.99
N ALA A 98 4.93 -13.33 24.39
CA ALA A 98 5.88 -12.39 24.96
C ALA A 98 5.28 -10.98 25.09
N GLY A 99 4.50 -10.53 24.10
CA GLY A 99 3.75 -9.27 24.15
C GLY A 99 2.75 -9.23 25.31
N HIS A 100 2.00 -10.32 25.53
CA HIS A 100 1.09 -10.44 26.67
C HIS A 100 1.83 -10.36 28.01
N MET A 101 2.96 -11.07 28.15
CA MET A 101 3.78 -11.05 29.36
C MET A 101 4.34 -9.64 29.62
N LEU A 102 4.87 -8.98 28.60
CA LEU A 102 5.40 -7.61 28.70
C LEU A 102 4.30 -6.60 29.02
N TYR A 103 3.11 -6.72 28.44
CA TYR A 103 1.97 -5.87 28.77
C TYR A 103 1.52 -6.06 30.22
N TRP A 104 1.50 -7.29 30.71
CA TRP A 104 1.18 -7.58 32.11
C TRP A 104 2.18 -6.94 33.08
N MET A 105 3.48 -6.97 32.76
CA MET A 105 4.52 -6.38 33.61
C MET A 105 4.61 -4.84 33.52
N THR A 106 4.39 -4.26 32.33
CA THR A 106 4.71 -2.84 32.06
C THR A 106 3.48 -1.95 31.87
N HIS A 107 2.31 -2.54 31.59
CA HIS A 107 1.07 -1.85 31.21
C HIS A 107 1.19 -0.86 30.04
N GLN A 108 2.21 -0.99 29.19
CA GLN A 108 2.37 -0.11 28.03
C GLN A 108 1.52 -0.56 26.84
N SER A 109 0.80 0.38 26.22
CA SER A 109 -0.11 0.14 25.09
C SER A 109 0.56 -0.52 23.88
N ARG A 110 1.86 -0.30 23.64
CA ARG A 110 2.63 -0.94 22.57
C ARG A 110 2.63 -2.48 22.67
N PHE A 111 2.78 -3.02 23.87
CA PHE A 111 2.83 -4.47 24.08
C PHE A 111 1.43 -5.10 23.96
N LYS A 112 0.38 -4.34 24.33
CA LYS A 112 -1.00 -4.74 24.07
C LYS A 112 -1.30 -4.81 22.56
N ALA A 113 -0.80 -3.84 21.80
CA ALA A 113 -0.93 -3.82 20.34
C ALA A 113 -0.25 -5.03 19.71
N LEU A 114 0.99 -5.34 20.13
CA LEU A 114 1.72 -6.53 19.69
C LEU A 114 0.99 -7.83 20.04
N ALA A 115 0.52 -7.96 21.28
CA ALA A 115 -0.21 -9.12 21.77
C ALA A 115 -1.52 -9.38 20.99
N SER A 116 -2.17 -8.30 20.53
CA SER A 116 -3.45 -8.38 19.81
C SER A 116 -3.29 -8.38 18.27
N TYR A 117 -2.05 -8.24 17.77
CA TYR A 117 -1.78 -8.14 16.34
C TYR A 117 -2.13 -9.44 15.60
N HIS A 118 -2.70 -9.29 14.42
CA HIS A 118 -3.05 -10.39 13.52
C HIS A 118 -2.83 -9.96 12.08
N PHE A 119 -2.16 -10.81 11.31
CA PHE A 119 -2.02 -10.60 9.89
C PHE A 119 -3.38 -10.83 9.21
N LYS A 120 -3.81 -9.83 8.43
CA LYS A 120 -5.05 -9.84 7.65
C LYS A 120 -4.73 -9.50 6.20
N THR A 121 -5.51 -10.00 5.26
CA THR A 121 -5.35 -9.73 3.81
C THR A 121 -5.43 -8.25 3.46
N VAL A 122 -6.18 -7.48 4.25
CA VAL A 122 -6.30 -6.02 4.08
C VAL A 122 -4.95 -5.30 4.22
N LEU A 123 -3.99 -5.86 4.97
CA LEU A 123 -2.68 -5.25 5.18
C LEU A 123 -1.84 -5.33 3.90
N ALA A 124 -1.26 -4.20 3.50
CA ALA A 124 -0.44 -4.13 2.29
C ALA A 124 0.83 -4.99 2.41
N CYS A 125 1.42 -5.13 3.59
CA CYS A 125 2.61 -5.96 3.82
C CYS A 125 2.39 -7.43 3.43
N ILE A 126 1.22 -7.98 3.75
CA ILE A 126 0.88 -9.38 3.46
C ILE A 126 0.63 -9.59 1.98
N ARG A 127 -0.06 -8.66 1.32
CA ARG A 127 -0.24 -8.69 -0.14
C ARG A 127 1.08 -8.49 -0.89
N LEU A 128 1.97 -7.64 -0.37
CA LEU A 128 3.32 -7.44 -0.93
C LEU A 128 4.15 -8.71 -0.83
N LYS A 129 4.18 -9.36 0.35
CA LYS A 129 4.88 -10.64 0.53
C LYS A 129 4.33 -11.72 -0.42
N TYR A 130 3.01 -11.81 -0.54
CA TYR A 130 2.37 -12.73 -1.49
C TYR A 130 2.80 -12.47 -2.93
N LEU A 131 2.74 -11.22 -3.38
CA LEU A 131 3.15 -10.78 -4.71
C LEU A 131 4.63 -11.09 -5.00
N LEU A 132 5.52 -10.86 -4.03
CA LEU A 132 6.95 -11.14 -4.17
C LEU A 132 7.26 -12.64 -4.23
N ASN A 133 6.51 -13.47 -3.49
CA ASN A 133 6.62 -14.93 -3.59
C ASN A 133 6.20 -15.44 -4.97
N GLU A 134 5.14 -14.88 -5.55
CA GLU A 134 4.66 -15.21 -6.90
C GLU A 134 5.64 -14.73 -8.00
N LYS A 135 6.35 -13.62 -7.75
CA LYS A 135 7.25 -12.99 -8.73
C LYS A 135 8.66 -12.78 -8.17
N PRO A 136 9.48 -13.84 -8.07
CA PRO A 136 10.83 -13.74 -7.49
C PRO A 136 11.74 -12.71 -8.17
N LYS A 137 11.58 -12.48 -9.49
CA LYS A 137 12.34 -11.45 -10.21
C LYS A 137 12.18 -10.04 -9.62
N LEU A 138 11.00 -9.72 -9.07
CA LEU A 138 10.76 -8.43 -8.43
C LEU A 138 11.56 -8.27 -7.14
N ILE A 139 11.89 -9.37 -6.45
CA ILE A 139 12.74 -9.33 -5.25
C ILE A 139 14.14 -8.84 -5.62
N ASP A 140 14.71 -9.36 -6.71
CA ASP A 140 16.04 -8.93 -7.18
C ASP A 140 16.04 -7.47 -7.63
N GLU A 141 14.99 -7.01 -8.31
CA GLU A 141 14.82 -5.61 -8.71
C GLU A 141 14.66 -4.69 -7.49
N CYS A 142 13.89 -5.11 -6.47
CA CYS A 142 13.75 -4.40 -5.19
C CYS A 142 15.10 -4.29 -4.46
N ARG A 143 15.86 -5.37 -4.37
CA ARG A 143 17.19 -5.38 -3.72
C ARG A 143 18.19 -4.45 -4.41
N LYS A 144 18.06 -4.28 -5.74
CA LYS A 144 18.85 -3.33 -6.53
C LYS A 144 18.34 -1.89 -6.44
N GLY A 145 17.25 -1.62 -5.71
CA GLY A 145 16.66 -0.29 -5.57
C GLY A 145 16.05 0.24 -6.88
N LEU A 146 15.67 -0.65 -7.81
CA LEU A 146 15.10 -0.29 -9.11
C LEU A 146 13.60 0.00 -9.03
N LEU A 147 12.93 -0.50 -7.99
CA LEU A 147 11.49 -0.40 -7.82
C LEU A 147 11.12 0.55 -6.69
N CYS A 148 10.04 1.29 -6.90
CA CYS A 148 9.32 2.02 -5.86
C CYS A 148 8.09 1.22 -5.44
N TYR A 149 7.81 1.22 -4.14
CA TYR A 149 6.57 0.71 -3.56
C TYR A 149 5.73 1.88 -3.04
N GLY A 150 4.42 1.83 -3.26
CA GLY A 150 3.52 2.79 -2.63
C GLY A 150 2.06 2.37 -2.71
N CYS A 151 1.26 3.09 -1.94
CA CYS A 151 -0.18 3.15 -2.15
C CYS A 151 -0.51 4.14 -3.29
N LEU A 152 -1.78 4.23 -3.67
CA LEU A 152 -2.26 5.04 -4.79
C LEU A 152 -1.85 6.51 -4.69
N GLU A 153 -1.86 7.12 -3.51
CA GLU A 153 -1.51 8.52 -3.31
C GLU A 153 -0.03 8.78 -3.60
N THR A 154 0.84 7.86 -3.16
CA THR A 154 2.28 7.96 -3.41
C THR A 154 2.56 7.90 -4.92
N TRP A 155 1.85 7.02 -5.63
CA TRP A 155 2.00 6.90 -7.08
C TRP A 155 1.39 8.08 -7.85
N LEU A 156 0.21 8.59 -7.45
CA LEU A 156 -0.38 9.79 -8.06
C LEU A 156 0.53 11.00 -7.87
N LEU A 157 1.09 11.19 -6.67
CA LEU A 157 2.04 12.26 -6.37
C LEU A 157 3.33 12.11 -7.20
N TRP A 158 3.85 10.89 -7.31
CA TRP A 158 5.01 10.58 -8.15
C TRP A 158 4.75 10.98 -9.61
N ARG A 159 3.58 10.62 -10.16
CA ARG A 159 3.18 10.94 -11.54
C ARG A 159 2.98 12.43 -11.76
N LEU A 160 2.26 13.11 -10.87
CA LEU A 160 2.04 14.56 -10.91
C LEU A 160 3.35 15.35 -10.90
N THR A 161 4.35 14.86 -10.18
CA THR A 161 5.64 15.55 -10.04
C THR A 161 6.68 15.11 -11.07
N GLY A 162 6.33 14.22 -12.00
CA GLY A 162 7.27 13.68 -12.99
C GLY A 162 8.41 12.89 -12.36
N GLY A 163 8.14 12.19 -11.25
CA GLY A 163 9.10 11.36 -10.53
C GLY A 163 10.02 12.10 -9.56
N LYS A 164 9.72 13.37 -9.23
CA LYS A 164 10.54 14.17 -8.30
C LYS A 164 10.22 13.90 -6.83
N THR A 165 8.96 13.60 -6.52
CA THR A 165 8.51 13.44 -5.14
C THR A 165 8.00 12.02 -4.89
N PHE A 166 8.64 11.35 -3.93
CA PHE A 166 8.21 10.06 -3.40
C PHE A 166 7.85 10.21 -1.92
N ALA A 167 6.57 10.38 -1.63
CA ALA A 167 6.09 10.63 -0.28
C ALA A 167 4.69 10.02 -0.08
N THR A 168 4.40 9.68 1.18
CA THR A 168 3.08 9.24 1.66
C THR A 168 2.78 9.98 2.95
N ASP A 169 1.51 10.08 3.31
CA ASP A 169 1.09 10.65 4.59
C ASP A 169 1.01 9.57 5.68
N VAL A 170 0.99 10.00 6.95
CA VAL A 170 0.94 9.08 8.10
C VAL A 170 -0.34 8.24 8.10
N SER A 171 -1.47 8.77 7.62
CA SER A 171 -2.73 8.01 7.55
C SER A 171 -2.63 6.84 6.58
N CYS A 172 -2.09 7.05 5.37
CA CYS A 172 -1.88 5.95 4.41
C CYS A 172 -0.78 4.99 4.87
N ALA A 173 0.33 5.49 5.41
CA ALA A 173 1.42 4.65 5.93
C ALA A 173 0.95 3.71 7.05
N SER A 174 0.17 4.21 8.02
CA SER A 174 -0.25 3.47 9.21
C SER A 174 -1.09 2.22 8.93
N VAL A 175 -1.78 2.17 7.79
CA VAL A 175 -2.65 1.04 7.43
C VAL A 175 -1.94 -0.03 6.61
N THR A 176 -0.72 0.25 6.12
CA THR A 176 0.07 -0.71 5.32
C THR A 176 0.46 -1.97 6.10
N GLY A 177 0.53 -1.87 7.43
CA GLY A 177 1.11 -2.89 8.30
C GLY A 177 2.64 -2.95 8.23
N MET A 178 3.30 -1.91 7.69
CA MET A 178 4.76 -1.72 7.69
C MET A 178 5.20 -0.47 8.46
N TYR A 179 4.27 0.24 9.08
CA TYR A 179 4.52 1.49 9.78
C TYR A 179 4.19 1.32 11.26
N ASP A 180 5.15 1.66 12.12
CA ASP A 180 4.95 1.70 13.56
C ASP A 180 4.50 3.10 13.97
N SER A 181 3.22 3.21 14.33
CA SER A 181 2.60 4.46 14.78
C SER A 181 3.15 4.98 16.11
N PHE A 182 3.83 4.15 16.91
CA PHE A 182 4.45 4.60 18.16
C PHE A 182 5.80 5.27 17.93
N SER A 183 6.60 4.77 16.99
CA SER A 183 7.89 5.36 16.62
C SER A 183 7.82 6.33 15.44
N VAL A 184 6.67 6.43 14.77
CA VAL A 184 6.45 7.28 13.58
C VAL A 184 7.46 6.95 12.48
N SER A 185 7.72 5.64 12.30
CA SER A 185 8.72 5.14 11.36
C SER A 185 8.29 3.81 10.74
N TYR A 186 8.94 3.43 9.64
CA TYR A 186 8.71 2.11 9.05
C TYR A 186 9.28 1.02 9.98
N ASP A 187 8.43 0.06 10.32
CA ASP A 187 8.78 -1.08 11.16
C ASP A 187 9.70 -2.02 10.39
N VAL A 188 10.98 -2.01 10.77
CA VAL A 188 12.03 -2.89 10.21
C VAL A 188 11.62 -4.35 10.28
N PHE A 189 10.87 -4.75 11.31
CA PHE A 189 10.42 -6.13 11.47
C PHE A 189 9.40 -6.52 10.39
N SER A 190 8.34 -5.72 10.21
CA SER A 190 7.35 -5.95 9.15
C SER A 190 7.95 -5.90 7.74
N VAL A 191 8.94 -5.01 7.50
CA VAL A 191 9.68 -4.94 6.23
C VAL A 191 10.53 -6.21 6.00
N MET A 192 11.14 -6.75 7.06
CA MET A 192 11.90 -8.01 6.98
C MET A 192 11.02 -9.20 6.62
N TYR A 193 9.76 -9.24 7.07
CA TYR A 193 8.81 -10.27 6.61
C TYR A 193 8.44 -10.13 5.14
N CYS A 194 8.56 -8.96 4.53
CA CYS A 194 8.35 -8.78 3.09
C CYS A 194 9.59 -9.12 2.25
N SER A 195 10.77 -9.25 2.87
CA SER A 195 12.07 -9.53 2.22
C SER A 195 12.35 -11.02 2.03
#